data_AF-A0A959JAM1-F1
#
_entry.id   AF-A0A959JAM1-F1
#
_cell.length_a   1.000
_cell.length_b   1.000
_cell.length_c   1.000
_cell.angle_alpha   90.00
_cell.angle_beta   90.00
_cell.angle_gamma   90.00
#
_symmetry.space_group_name_H-M   'P 1'
#
loop_
_entity.id
_entity.type
_entity.pdbx_description
1 polymer ?
#
loop_
_entity_poly.entity_id
_entity_poly.type
_entity_poly.pdbx_seq_one_letter_code
_entity_poly.pdbx_strand_id
1 'polypeptide(L)'
;LAGPEYLQVFSEEQLEALALFSIKLHGVGYNISLLFFGIHLILLGILMKLSVIFPKYLGALLLLGGIFYIINSLVWFQFPDWVGYIYPGILIPCALGEWIFCIFLMVKGLKSVSSVS
;
A
#
# COMPACT_ATOMS: atom_id res chain seq x y z
N LEU A 1 -2.52 24.54 -21.65
CA LEU A 1 -2.02 23.20 -22.04
C LEU A 1 -2.91 22.12 -21.42
N ALA A 2 -4.18 22.01 -21.83
CA ALA A 2 -5.15 21.10 -21.18
C ALA A 2 -6.14 20.45 -22.16
N GLY A 3 -5.86 20.47 -23.47
CA GLY A 3 -6.68 19.85 -24.51
C GLY A 3 -5.89 18.79 -25.28
N PRO A 4 -6.53 17.78 -25.89
CA PRO A 4 -5.84 16.68 -26.57
C PRO A 4 -4.99 17.12 -27.78
N GLU A 5 -5.06 18.38 -28.22
CA GLU A 5 -4.22 18.89 -29.31
C GLU A 5 -2.72 18.76 -29.05
N TYR A 6 -2.24 18.75 -27.80
CA TYR A 6 -0.80 18.54 -27.54
C TYR A 6 -0.34 17.10 -27.84
N LEU A 7 -1.27 16.14 -27.88
CA LEU A 7 -0.97 14.74 -28.19
C LEU A 7 -0.80 14.53 -29.71
N GLN A 8 -1.35 15.42 -30.54
CA GLN A 8 -1.27 15.34 -32.00
C GLN A 8 0.16 15.55 -32.56
N VAL A 9 1.08 16.02 -31.72
CA VAL A 9 2.51 16.15 -32.06
C VAL A 9 3.22 14.79 -32.06
N PHE A 10 2.64 13.78 -31.41
CA PHE A 10 3.19 12.42 -31.34
C PHE A 10 2.48 11.48 -32.32
N SER A 11 3.20 10.49 -32.88
CA SER A 11 2.56 9.40 -33.64
C SER A 11 1.78 8.46 -32.71
N GLU A 12 0.87 7.67 -33.26
CA GLU A 12 0.14 6.65 -32.49
C GLU A 12 1.10 5.66 -31.82
N GLU A 13 2.16 5.21 -32.50
CA GLU A 13 3.15 4.31 -31.90
C GLU A 13 3.92 4.99 -30.74
N GLN A 14 4.17 6.29 -30.82
CA GLN A 14 4.83 7.05 -29.74
C GLN A 14 3.92 7.17 -28.51
N LEU A 15 2.61 7.38 -28.71
CA LEU A 15 1.63 7.41 -27.64
C LEU A 15 1.52 6.06 -26.95
N GLU A 16 1.51 4.96 -27.71
CA GLU A 16 1.50 3.60 -27.17
C GLU A 16 2.78 3.28 -26.38
N ALA A 17 3.95 3.64 -26.93
CA ALA A 17 5.23 3.45 -26.26
C ALA A 17 5.30 4.26 -24.95
N LEU A 18 4.80 5.50 -24.95
CA LEU A 18 4.74 6.34 -23.76
C LEU A 18 3.76 5.77 -22.72
N ALA A 19 2.59 5.28 -23.15
CA ALA A 19 1.63 4.65 -22.25
C ALA A 19 2.24 3.41 -21.57
N LEU A 20 2.89 2.54 -22.35
CA LEU A 20 3.60 1.36 -21.82
C LEU A 20 4.75 1.77 -20.88
N PHE A 21 5.50 2.81 -21.21
CA PHE A 21 6.55 3.34 -20.36
C PHE A 21 5.97 3.86 -19.03
N SER A 22 4.89 4.65 -19.06
CA SER A 22 4.22 5.16 -17.87
C SER A 22 3.67 4.03 -16.99
N ILE A 23 3.12 2.96 -17.58
CA ILE A 23 2.66 1.78 -16.83
C ILE A 23 3.83 1.10 -16.12
N LYS A 24 4.95 0.90 -16.83
CA LYS A 24 6.17 0.30 -16.23
C LYS A 24 6.73 1.18 -15.12
N LEU A 25 6.79 2.49 -15.33
CA LEU A 25 7.27 3.45 -14.35
C LEU A 25 6.38 3.49 -13.10
N HIS A 26 5.05 3.44 -13.29
CA HIS A 26 4.09 3.32 -12.22
C HIS A 26 4.32 2.05 -11.39
N GLY A 27 4.56 0.90 -12.05
CA GLY A 27 4.89 -0.36 -11.37
C GLY A 27 6.12 -0.26 -10.47
N VAL A 28 7.18 0.41 -10.93
CA VAL A 28 8.39 0.67 -10.12
C VAL A 28 8.06 1.57 -8.93
N GLY A 29 7.41 2.72 -9.18
CA GLY A 29 7.07 3.69 -8.13
C GLY A 29 6.13 3.11 -7.07
N TYR A 30 5.21 2.24 -7.47
CA TYR A 30 4.32 1.51 -6.58
C TYR A 30 5.07 0.57 -5.64
N ASN A 31 6.04 -0.21 -6.16
CA ASN A 31 6.86 -1.10 -5.33
C ASN A 31 7.76 -0.36 -4.33
N ILE A 32 8.28 0.80 -4.71
CA ILE A 32 9.02 1.68 -3.79
C ILE A 32 8.08 2.20 -2.70
N SER A 33 6.87 2.64 -3.08
CA SER A 33 5.88 3.15 -2.12
C SER A 33 5.44 2.07 -1.12
N LEU A 34 5.29 0.81 -1.55
CA LEU A 34 5.01 -0.34 -0.70
C LEU A 34 6.08 -0.56 0.38
N LEU A 35 7.36 -0.30 0.07
CA LEU A 35 8.44 -0.41 1.05
C LEU A 35 8.26 0.59 2.20
N PHE A 36 8.04 1.86 1.88
CA PHE A 36 7.80 2.91 2.87
C PHE A 36 6.50 2.68 3.64
N PHE A 37 5.47 2.20 2.96
CA PHE A 37 4.21 1.85 3.59
C PHE A 37 4.38 0.70 4.59
N GLY A 38 5.16 -0.33 4.25
CA GLY A 38 5.48 -1.42 5.17
C GLY A 38 6.17 -0.94 6.45
N ILE A 39 7.13 -0.01 6.32
CA ILE A 39 7.79 0.64 7.48
C ILE A 39 6.77 1.42 8.31
N HIS A 40 5.89 2.19 7.66
CA HIS A 40 4.82 2.91 8.34
C HIS A 40 3.90 1.97 9.13
N LEU A 41 3.50 0.83 8.57
CA LEU A 41 2.67 -0.17 9.25
C LEU A 41 3.36 -0.80 10.46
N ILE A 42 4.67 -1.03 10.39
CA ILE A 42 5.47 -1.50 11.52
C ILE A 42 5.44 -0.47 12.65
N LEU A 43 5.72 0.80 12.33
CA LEU A 43 5.69 1.89 13.31
C LEU A 43 4.30 2.02 13.94
N LEU A 44 3.25 2.01 13.11
CA LEU A 44 1.86 2.07 13.56
C LEU A 44 1.50 0.88 14.47
N GLY A 45 1.90 -0.34 14.10
CA GLY A 45 1.69 -1.54 14.90
C GLY A 45 2.40 -1.48 16.27
N ILE A 46 3.60 -0.90 16.33
CA ILE A 46 4.31 -0.65 17.59
C ILE A 46 3.56 0.38 18.43
N LEU A 47 3.14 1.51 17.85
CA LEU A 47 2.36 2.54 18.55
C LEU A 47 1.04 1.96 19.11
N MET A 48 0.37 1.10 18.35
CA MET A 48 -0.86 0.43 18.80
C MET A 48 -0.62 -0.54 19.96
N LYS A 49 0.54 -1.22 20.02
CA LYS A 49 0.90 -2.06 21.17
C LYS A 49 1.19 -1.25 22.44
N LEU A 50 1.72 -0.04 22.28
CA LEU A 50 1.99 0.88 23.39
C LEU A 50 0.72 1.59 23.87
N SER A 51 -0.28 1.78 23.01
CA SER A 51 -1.54 2.39 23.37
C SER A 51 -2.46 1.44 24.15
N VAL A 52 -3.07 1.93 25.23
CA VAL A 52 -4.10 1.21 26.00
C VAL A 52 -5.44 1.16 25.26
N ILE A 53 -5.65 2.06 24.30
CA ILE A 53 -6.93 2.30 23.62
C ILE A 53 -7.16 1.28 22.49
N PHE A 54 -6.09 0.76 21.91
CA PHE A 54 -6.14 -0.11 20.73
C PHE A 54 -5.95 -1.59 21.10
N PRO A 55 -6.63 -2.52 20.38
CA PRO A 55 -6.47 -3.94 20.65
C PRO A 55 -5.10 -4.41 20.17
N LYS A 56 -4.37 -5.10 21.06
CA LYS A 56 -2.99 -5.55 20.79
C LYS A 56 -2.88 -6.50 19.59
N TYR A 57 -3.94 -7.26 19.28
CA TYR A 57 -3.96 -8.17 18.13
C TYR A 57 -3.94 -7.43 16.79
N LEU A 58 -4.60 -6.27 16.68
CA LEU A 58 -4.55 -5.42 15.47
C LEU A 58 -3.14 -4.88 15.24
N GLY A 59 -2.47 -4.43 16.31
CA GLY A 59 -1.08 -3.99 16.21
C GLY A 59 -0.13 -5.11 15.75
N ALA A 60 -0.36 -6.35 16.16
CA ALA A 60 0.42 -7.50 15.68
C ALA A 60 0.15 -7.82 14.20
N LEU A 61 -1.11 -7.70 13.76
CA LEU A 61 -1.50 -7.93 12.37
C LEU A 61 -0.87 -6.90 11.42
N LEU A 62 -0.86 -5.62 11.82
CA LEU A 62 -0.21 -4.54 11.06
C LEU A 62 1.32 -4.68 11.02
N LEU A 63 1.93 -5.08 12.14
CA LEU A 63 3.37 -5.39 12.18
C LEU A 63 3.75 -6.50 11.20
N LEU A 64 2.99 -7.59 11.22
CA LEU A 64 3.19 -8.71 10.31
C LEU A 64 2.96 -8.28 8.87
N GLY A 65 1.91 -7.51 8.60
CA GLY A 65 1.63 -6.95 7.28
C GLY A 65 2.75 -6.05 6.76
N GLY A 66 3.29 -5.18 7.61
CA GLY A 66 4.40 -4.29 7.24
C GLY A 66 5.68 -5.04 6.89
N ILE A 67 6.03 -6.09 7.63
CA ILE A 67 7.17 -6.97 7.32
C ILE A 67 6.98 -7.63 5.94
N PHE A 68 5.77 -8.13 5.69
CA PHE A 68 5.42 -8.77 4.44
C PHE A 68 5.52 -7.83 3.22
N TYR A 69 5.12 -6.55 3.34
CA TYR A 69 5.32 -5.57 2.27
C TYR A 69 6.79 -5.26 1.99
N ILE A 70 7.61 -5.18 3.04
CA ILE A 70 9.06 -4.98 2.89
C ILE A 70 9.65 -6.18 2.14
N ILE A 71 9.32 -7.41 2.56
CA ILE A 71 9.78 -8.64 1.89
C ILE A 71 9.32 -8.65 0.43
N ASN A 72 8.07 -8.29 0.15
CA ASN A 72 7.55 -8.24 -1.20
C ASN A 72 8.34 -7.24 -2.08
N SER A 73 8.61 -6.04 -1.56
CA SER A 73 9.41 -5.03 -2.28
C SER A 73 10.84 -5.52 -2.52
N LEU A 74 11.48 -6.16 -1.53
CA LEU A 74 12.82 -6.74 -1.68
C LEU A 74 12.87 -7.88 -2.70
N VAL A 75 11.88 -8.79 -2.69
CA VAL A 75 11.77 -9.87 -3.68
C VAL A 75 11.55 -9.29 -5.08
N TRP A 76 10.76 -8.23 -5.21
CA TRP A 76 10.55 -7.55 -6.49
C TRP A 76 11.85 -6.98 -7.08
N PHE A 77 12.70 -6.38 -6.25
CA PHE A 77 14.00 -5.84 -6.68
C PHE A 77 15.05 -6.93 -6.95
N GLN A 78 15.07 -7.99 -6.13
CA GLN A 78 16.16 -8.97 -6.14
C GLN A 78 15.87 -10.23 -6.98
N PHE A 79 14.60 -10.64 -7.09
CA PHE A 79 14.16 -11.89 -7.73
C PHE A 79 12.82 -11.71 -8.48
N PRO A 80 12.82 -11.02 -9.63
CA PRO A 80 11.60 -10.68 -10.37
C PRO A 80 10.79 -11.92 -10.82
N ASP A 81 11.44 -13.06 -11.10
CA ASP A 81 10.78 -14.30 -11.55
C ASP A 81 9.88 -14.94 -10.47
N TRP A 82 10.14 -14.65 -9.20
CA TRP A 82 9.42 -15.23 -8.06
C TRP A 82 8.24 -14.37 -7.59
N VAL A 83 8.18 -13.11 -8.06
CA VAL A 83 7.14 -12.16 -7.68
C VAL A 83 5.74 -12.71 -8.00
N GLY A 84 5.53 -13.27 -9.19
CA GLY A 84 4.20 -13.72 -9.61
C GLY A 84 3.57 -14.79 -8.70
N TYR A 85 4.39 -15.59 -8.03
CA TYR A 85 3.92 -16.65 -7.13
C TYR A 85 3.75 -16.17 -5.69
N ILE A 86 4.63 -15.29 -5.24
CA ILE A 86 4.69 -14.84 -3.84
C ILE A 86 3.71 -13.69 -3.61
N TYR A 87 3.51 -12.83 -4.61
CA TYR A 87 2.70 -11.62 -4.53
C TYR A 87 1.27 -11.87 -4.00
N PRO A 88 0.46 -12.81 -4.55
CA PRO A 88 -0.88 -13.05 -4.01
C PRO A 88 -0.86 -13.64 -2.59
N GLY A 89 0.11 -14.51 -2.29
CA GLY A 89 0.22 -15.15 -0.97
C GLY A 89 0.60 -14.18 0.15
N ILE A 90 1.33 -13.11 -0.17
CA ILE A 90 1.72 -12.07 0.77
C ILE A 90 0.68 -10.95 0.82
N LEU A 91 0.23 -10.46 -0.34
CA LEU A 91 -0.63 -9.27 -0.41
C LEU A 91 -2.03 -9.53 0.16
N ILE A 92 -2.61 -10.70 -0.09
CA ILE A 92 -4.00 -11.00 0.33
C ILE A 92 -4.13 -10.96 1.86
N PRO A 93 -3.28 -11.65 2.65
CA PRO A 93 -3.34 -11.55 4.11
C PRO A 93 -3.06 -10.14 4.63
N CYS A 94 -2.12 -9.41 4.02
CA CYS A 94 -1.81 -8.04 4.41
C CYS A 94 -2.97 -7.08 4.19
N ALA A 95 -3.58 -7.11 3.00
CA ALA A 95 -4.73 -6.29 2.65
C ALA A 95 -5.91 -6.57 3.57
N LEU A 96 -6.17 -7.85 3.90
CA LEU A 96 -7.20 -8.20 4.88
C LEU A 96 -6.92 -7.59 6.27
N GLY A 97 -5.66 -7.60 6.72
CA GLY A 97 -5.29 -7.02 8.01
C GLY A 97 -5.50 -5.50 8.06
N GLU A 98 -5.17 -4.81 6.99
CA GLU A 98 -5.44 -3.38 6.85
C GLU A 98 -6.93 -3.06 6.76
N TRP A 99 -7.70 -3.87 6.03
CA TRP A 99 -9.14 -3.67 5.90
C TRP A 99 -9.83 -3.85 7.25
N ILE A 100 -9.44 -4.86 8.03
CA ILE A 100 -9.93 -5.06 9.39
C ILE A 100 -9.57 -3.85 10.27
N PHE A 101 -8.35 -3.32 10.15
CA PHE A 101 -7.95 -2.11 10.86
C PHE A 101 -8.74 -0.87 10.43
N CYS A 102 -8.97 -0.69 9.13
CA CYS A 102 -9.74 0.42 8.58
C CYS A 102 -11.20 0.37 9.06
N ILE A 103 -11.84 -0.80 8.99
CA ILE A 103 -13.19 -1.03 9.52
C ILE A 103 -13.23 -0.74 11.03
N PHE A 104 -12.22 -1.19 11.76
CA PHE A 104 -12.12 -0.93 13.20
C PHE A 104 -12.03 0.58 13.50
N LEU A 105 -11.22 1.34 12.75
CA LEU A 105 -11.15 2.79 12.88
C LEU A 105 -12.47 3.47 12.50
N MET A 106 -13.15 2.99 11.46
CA MET A 106 -14.44 3.55 11.04
C MET A 106 -15.51 3.38 12.13
N VAL A 107 -15.55 2.23 12.80
CA VAL A 107 -16.54 1.95 13.87
C VAL A 107 -16.15 2.62 15.19
N LYS A 108 -14.88 2.55 15.60
CA LYS A 108 -14.44 3.02 16.92
C LYS A 108 -14.03 4.51 16.92
N GLY A 109 -13.63 5.06 15.78
CA GLY A 109 -13.28 6.47 15.59
C GLY A 109 -14.47 7.43 15.67
N LEU A 110 -15.70 6.92 15.53
CA LEU A 110 -16.92 7.71 15.70
C LEU A 110 -17.34 7.91 17.17
N LYS A 111 -16.65 7.30 18.14
CA LYS A 111 -17.00 7.40 19.58
C LYS A 111 -16.39 8.59 20.32
N SER A 112 -15.99 9.67 19.62
CA SER A 112 -15.45 10.87 20.27
C SER A 112 -15.94 12.18 19.64
N VAL A 113 -17.25 12.34 19.40
CA VAL A 113 -17.90 13.66 19.36
C VAL A 113 -19.34 13.53 19.86
N SER A 114 -19.53 13.34 21.17
CA SER A 114 -20.82 13.65 21.80
C SER A 114 -20.65 13.84 23.32
N SER A 115 -20.02 14.94 23.72
CA SER A 115 -20.26 15.54 25.04
C SER A 115 -19.77 16.99 25.10
N VAL A 116 -20.29 17.85 24.23
CA VAL A 116 -20.40 19.30 24.52
C VAL A 116 -21.72 19.80 23.93
N SER A 117 -22.80 19.63 24.69
CA SER A 117 -23.87 20.62 24.94
C SER A 117 -24.86 20.03 25.93
#